data_AF-A0A962KHP1-F1
#
_entry.id   AF-A0A962KHP1-F1
#
_cell.length_a   1.000
_cell.length_b   1.000
_cell.length_c   1.000
_cell.angle_alpha   90.00
_cell.angle_beta   90.00
_cell.angle_gamma   90.00
#
_symmetry.space_group_name_H-M   'P 1'
#
loop_
_entity.id
_entity.type
_entity.pdbx_description
1 polymer ?
#
loop_
_entity_poly.entity_id
_entity_poly.type
_entity_poly.pdbx_seq_one_letter_code
_entity_poly.pdbx_strand_id
1 'polypeptide(L)'
;MGHKAVTKVDAVLIILGTVGLVSVVVSAYVFTVAARNYVSAEERRRTLNWSANPRGEHRMARNPNDRRSGRPVVFPLTVDGVVVACDRRSGKERRRGVH
;
A
#
# COMPACT_ATOMS: atom_id res chain seq x y z
N MET A 1 53.19 31.35 16.37
CA MET A 1 52.52 31.14 15.07
C MET A 1 51.33 30.14 15.13
N GLY A 2 50.61 30.00 16.26
CA GLY A 2 49.56 28.97 16.43
C GLY A 2 48.11 29.45 16.46
N HIS A 3 47.84 30.73 16.78
CA HIS A 3 46.47 31.20 17.05
C HIS A 3 45.54 31.24 15.83
N LYS A 4 46.09 31.38 14.61
CA LYS A 4 45.29 31.44 13.37
C LYS A 4 44.81 30.08 12.88
N ALA A 5 45.40 28.98 13.34
CA ALA A 5 45.03 27.63 12.91
C ALA A 5 43.91 27.05 13.79
N VAL A 6 44.00 27.25 15.10
CA VAL A 6 42.99 26.78 16.07
C VAL A 6 41.62 27.41 15.78
N THR A 7 41.58 28.72 15.58
CA THR A 7 40.35 29.46 15.23
C THR A 7 39.69 29.01 13.92
N LYS A 8 40.44 28.49 12.95
CA LYS A 8 39.88 27.94 11.71
C LYS A 8 39.20 26.60 11.94
N VAL A 9 39.83 25.72 12.72
CA VAL A 9 39.26 24.41 13.07
C VAL A 9 37.98 24.61 13.88
N ASP A 10 37.99 25.53 14.84
CA ASP A 10 36.81 25.86 15.64
C ASP A 10 35.65 26.39 14.78
N ALA A 11 35.94 27.29 13.83
CA ALA A 11 34.94 27.80 12.89
C ALA A 11 34.32 26.69 12.02
N VAL A 12 35.14 25.75 11.54
CA VAL A 12 34.66 24.60 10.76
C VAL A 12 33.75 23.70 11.61
N LEU A 13 34.11 23.44 12.86
CA LEU A 13 33.27 22.65 13.77
C LEU A 13 31.94 23.33 14.04
N ILE A 14 31.92 24.64 14.25
CA ILE A 14 30.68 25.40 14.46
C ILE A 14 29.78 25.34 13.22
N ILE A 15 30.35 25.48 12.02
CA ILE A 15 29.59 25.40 10.77
C ILE A 15 29.03 23.98 10.57
N LEU A 16 29.85 22.94 10.76
CA LEU A 16 29.36 21.55 10.64
C LEU A 16 28.27 21.24 11.68
N GLY A 17 28.46 21.69 12.93
CA GLY A 17 27.49 21.48 14.00
C GLY A 17 26.16 22.16 13.73
N THR A 18 26.18 23.42 13.28
CA THR A 18 24.96 24.17 12.94
C THR A 18 24.25 23.59 11.71
N VAL A 19 24.98 23.27 10.65
CA VAL A 19 24.41 22.63 9.44
C VAL A 19 23.80 21.27 9.77
N GLY A 20 24.50 20.46 10.55
CA GLY A 20 24.00 19.16 11.00
C GLY A 20 22.72 19.28 11.83
N LEU A 21 22.70 20.21 12.78
CA LEU A 21 21.52 20.42 13.64
C LEU A 21 20.31 20.90 12.83
N VAL A 22 20.50 21.85 11.91
CA VAL A 22 19.44 22.31 10.99
C VAL A 22 18.93 21.15 10.14
N SER A 23 19.82 20.32 9.60
CA SER A 23 19.45 19.16 8.79
C SER A 23 18.59 18.16 9.57
N VAL A 24 18.90 17.90 10.83
CA VAL A 24 18.12 16.98 11.68
C VAL A 24 16.73 17.56 11.96
N VAL A 25 16.63 18.85 12.26
CA VAL A 25 15.35 19.53 12.52
C VAL A 25 14.45 19.48 11.28
N VAL A 26 14.99 19.80 10.10
CA VAL A 26 14.22 19.76 8.84
C VAL A 26 13.77 18.34 8.51
N SER A 27 14.65 17.35 8.70
CA SER A 27 14.32 15.93 8.48
C SER A 27 13.17 15.47 9.38
N ALA A 28 13.26 15.76 10.69
CA ALA A 28 12.20 15.44 11.65
C ALA A 28 10.88 16.15 11.31
N TYR A 29 10.93 17.42 10.88
CA TYR A 29 9.75 18.16 10.46
C TYR A 29 9.07 17.51 9.24
N VAL A 30 9.83 17.22 8.17
CA VAL A 30 9.26 16.59 6.97
C VAL A 30 8.71 15.21 7.30
N PHE A 31 9.41 14.42 8.12
CA PHE A 31 8.94 13.11 8.56
C PHE A 31 7.62 13.19 9.34
N THR A 32 7.50 14.14 10.29
CA THR A 32 6.27 14.32 11.07
C THR A 32 5.11 14.84 10.21
N VAL A 33 5.36 15.75 9.27
CA VAL A 33 4.36 16.21 8.30
C VAL A 33 3.93 15.07 7.37
N ALA A 34 4.87 14.29 6.86
CA ALA A 34 4.58 13.14 6.02
C ALA A 34 3.78 12.08 6.77
N ALA A 35 4.12 11.78 8.03
CA ALA A 35 3.38 10.84 8.88
C ALA A 35 1.94 11.32 9.13
N ARG A 36 1.76 12.61 9.46
CA ARG A 36 0.41 13.20 9.60
C ARG A 36 -0.37 13.13 8.30
N ASN A 37 0.25 13.46 7.18
CA ASN A 37 -0.37 13.39 5.87
C ASN A 37 -0.71 11.96 5.47
N TYR A 38 0.13 10.97 5.77
CA TYR A 38 -0.15 9.54 5.52
C TYR A 38 -1.38 9.06 6.29
N VAL A 39 -1.47 9.39 7.59
CA VAL A 39 -2.63 9.02 8.41
C VAL A 39 -3.90 9.71 7.90
N SER A 40 -3.82 11.00 7.56
CA SER A 40 -4.97 11.74 7.01
C SER A 40 -5.36 11.29 5.61
N ALA A 41 -4.41 10.84 4.79
CA ALA A 41 -4.66 10.36 3.43
C ALA A 41 -5.34 8.98 3.44
N GLU A 42 -4.99 8.11 4.38
CA GLU A 42 -5.70 6.85 4.62
C GLU A 42 -7.15 7.11 5.07
N GLU A 43 -7.34 8.03 6.01
CA GLU A 43 -8.69 8.41 6.48
C GLU A 43 -9.52 9.06 5.37
N ARG A 44 -8.90 9.95 4.56
CA ARG A 44 -9.53 10.59 3.40
C ARG A 44 -9.84 9.59 2.28
N ARG A 45 -8.98 8.59 2.05
CA ARG A 45 -9.26 7.50 1.12
C ARG A 45 -10.43 6.66 1.58
N ARG A 46 -10.57 6.38 2.88
CA ARG A 46 -11.74 5.68 3.44
C ARG A 46 -13.03 6.50 3.26
N THR A 47 -13.00 7.80 3.52
CA THR A 47 -14.19 8.67 3.33
C THR A 47 -14.54 8.89 1.85
N LEU A 48 -13.56 9.04 0.96
CA LEU A 48 -13.80 9.15 -0.48
C LEU A 48 -14.32 7.82 -1.07
N ASN A 49 -13.81 6.67 -0.64
CA ASN A 49 -14.35 5.37 -1.05
C ASN A 49 -15.76 5.11 -0.49
N TRP A 50 -16.13 5.74 0.62
CA TRP A 50 -17.49 5.71 1.15
C TRP A 50 -18.46 6.61 0.38
N SER A 51 -17.99 7.78 -0.09
CA SER A 51 -18.81 8.78 -0.80
C SER A 51 -18.85 8.58 -2.32
N ALA A 52 -17.85 7.93 -2.91
CA ALA A 52 -17.74 7.70 -4.36
C ALA A 52 -18.46 6.44 -4.86
N ASN A 53 -19.62 6.09 -4.27
CA ASN A 53 -20.47 5.05 -4.85
C ASN A 53 -21.85 5.58 -5.29
N PRO A 54 -21.93 6.33 -6.42
CA PRO A 54 -23.21 6.61 -7.05
C PRO A 54 -23.64 5.51 -8.04
N ARG A 55 -23.02 4.33 -8.02
CA ARG A 55 -23.47 3.19 -8.84
C ARG A 55 -23.76 2.01 -7.95
N GLY A 56 -25.05 1.69 -7.82
CA GLY A 56 -25.53 0.44 -7.27
C GLY A 56 -24.93 -0.73 -8.05
N GLU A 57 -23.76 -1.18 -7.63
CA GLU A 57 -23.38 -2.57 -7.80
C GLU A 57 -24.41 -3.36 -7.04
N HIS A 58 -25.30 -4.03 -7.78
CA HIS A 58 -26.07 -5.16 -7.30
C HIS A 58 -25.08 -6.18 -6.72
N ARG A 59 -24.70 -5.99 -5.46
CA ARG A 59 -24.13 -7.04 -4.63
C ARG A 59 -25.25 -8.04 -4.47
N MET A 60 -25.29 -9.03 -5.37
CA MET A 60 -26.17 -10.17 -5.21
C MET A 60 -25.91 -10.74 -3.82
N ALA A 61 -26.96 -10.77 -2.99
CA ALA A 61 -26.86 -11.33 -1.66
C ALA A 61 -26.29 -12.74 -1.80
N ARG A 62 -25.15 -12.98 -1.14
CA ARG A 62 -24.45 -14.25 -1.24
C ARG A 62 -25.38 -15.34 -0.73
N ASN A 63 -25.86 -16.20 -1.63
CA ASN A 63 -26.74 -17.29 -1.25
C ASN A 63 -25.97 -18.23 -0.31
N PRO A 64 -26.40 -18.41 0.95
CA PRO A 64 -25.72 -19.32 1.88
C PRO A 64 -25.75 -20.79 1.42
N ASN A 65 -26.63 -21.15 0.47
CA ASN A 65 -26.64 -22.47 -0.17
C ASN A 65 -25.52 -22.67 -1.21
N ASP A 66 -24.85 -21.62 -1.67
CA ASP A 66 -23.75 -21.70 -2.65
C ASP A 66 -22.56 -22.54 -2.13
N ARG A 67 -22.42 -22.68 -0.80
CA ARG A 67 -21.39 -23.52 -0.17
C ARG A 67 -21.90 -24.84 0.38
N ARG A 68 -23.22 -25.06 0.44
CA ARG A 68 -23.81 -26.16 1.22
C ARG A 68 -24.24 -27.37 0.39
N SER A 69 -24.06 -27.36 -0.93
CA SER A 69 -24.51 -28.49 -1.75
C SER A 69 -23.70 -29.77 -1.51
N GLY A 70 -22.52 -29.72 -0.86
CA GLY A 70 -21.75 -30.90 -0.43
C GLY A 70 -21.32 -31.86 -1.55
N ARG A 71 -21.67 -31.54 -2.80
CA ARG A 71 -21.38 -32.35 -3.98
C ARG A 71 -19.96 -31.99 -4.43
N PRO A 72 -19.05 -32.96 -4.51
CA PRO A 72 -17.76 -32.72 -5.14
C PRO A 72 -18.00 -32.26 -6.57
N VAL A 73 -17.45 -31.09 -6.92
CA VAL A 73 -17.50 -30.58 -8.30
C VAL A 73 -16.46 -31.37 -9.08
N VAL A 74 -16.91 -32.33 -9.89
CA VAL A 74 -16.07 -33.15 -10.76
C VAL A 74 -16.07 -32.53 -12.14
N PHE A 75 -14.88 -32.33 -12.71
CA PHE A 75 -14.71 -31.85 -14.08
C PHE A 75 -14.64 -33.05 -15.04
N PRO A 76 -15.08 -32.89 -16.31
CA PRO A 76 -15.64 -31.68 -16.91
C PRO A 76 -17.09 -31.43 -16.45
N LEU A 77 -17.45 -30.15 -16.29
CA LEU A 77 -18.81 -29.74 -15.95
C LEU A 77 -19.35 -28.79 -17.02
N THR A 78 -20.64 -28.87 -17.28
CA THR A 78 -21.32 -28.00 -18.24
C THR A 78 -22.11 -26.94 -17.46
N VAL A 79 -21.76 -25.67 -17.63
CA VAL A 79 -22.49 -24.53 -17.06
C VAL A 79 -22.89 -23.62 -18.20
N ASP A 80 -24.19 -23.31 -18.30
CA ASP A 80 -24.76 -22.45 -19.34
C ASP A 80 -24.37 -22.85 -20.78
N GLY A 81 -24.28 -24.16 -21.04
CA GLY A 81 -23.89 -24.72 -22.35
C GLY A 81 -22.40 -24.67 -22.65
N VAL A 82 -21.58 -24.13 -21.74
CA VAL A 82 -20.12 -24.09 -21.85
C VAL A 82 -19.50 -25.26 -21.09
N VAL A 83 -18.66 -26.04 -21.76
CA VAL A 83 -17.91 -27.14 -21.15
C VAL A 83 -16.69 -26.57 -20.44
N VAL A 84 -16.72 -26.61 -19.10
CA VAL A 84 -15.57 -26.28 -18.27
C VAL A 84 -14.80 -27.57 -18.02
N ALA A 85 -13.63 -27.69 -18.65
CA ALA A 85 -12.83 -28.91 -18.61
C ALA A 85 -12.00 -29.10 -17.33
N CYS A 86 -11.67 -28.01 -16.62
CA CYS A 86 -10.76 -28.04 -15.47
C CYS A 86 -11.11 -26.98 -14.43
N ASP A 87 -10.72 -27.22 -13.17
CA ASP A 87 -10.81 -26.22 -12.11
C ASP A 87 -9.87 -25.03 -12.40
N ARG A 88 -10.42 -23.82 -12.49
CA ARG A 88 -9.66 -22.57 -12.63
C ARG A 88 -8.72 -22.33 -11.44
N ARG A 89 -8.97 -22.94 -10.27
CA ARG A 89 -8.07 -22.86 -9.10
C ARG A 89 -6.82 -23.73 -9.24
N SER A 90 -6.87 -24.75 -10.10
CA SER A 90 -5.74 -25.64 -10.43
C SER A 90 -4.92 -25.10 -11.62
N GLY A 91 -5.43 -24.08 -12.32
CA GLY A 91 -4.76 -23.47 -13.47
C GLY A 91 -3.42 -22.84 -13.15
N LYS A 92 -2.39 -23.20 -13.94
CA LYS A 92 -1.02 -22.63 -13.92
C LYS A 92 -0.97 -21.10 -14.03
N GLU A 93 -2.07 -20.47 -14.42
CA GLU A 93 -2.23 -19.03 -14.66
C GLU A 93 -2.08 -18.17 -13.39
N ARG A 94 -2.19 -18.73 -12.19
CA ARG A 94 -1.89 -17.98 -10.94
C ARG A 94 -0.43 -17.52 -10.82
N ARG A 95 0.50 -18.05 -11.64
CA ARG A 95 1.94 -17.72 -11.58
C ARG A 95 2.41 -16.68 -12.60
N ARG A 96 1.53 -16.02 -13.36
CA ARG A 96 1.92 -14.79 -14.07
C ARG A 96 1.65 -13.60 -13.17
N GLY A 97 2.59 -13.35 -12.26
CA GLY A 97 2.79 -12.01 -11.74
C GLY A 97 3.04 -11.10 -12.94
N VAL A 98 2.22 -10.06 -13.05
CA VAL A 98 2.33 -9.01 -14.05
C VAL A 98 3.76 -8.48 -14.03
N HIS A 99 4.47 -8.65 -15.15
CA HIS A 99 5.74 -7.98 -15.44
C HIS A 99 5.44 -6.60 -16.01
#